data_AF-A0A2X4U5L3-F1
#
_entry.id   AF-A0A2X4U5L3-F1
#
_cell.length_a   1.000
_cell.length_b   1.000
_cell.length_c   1.000
_cell.angle_alpha   90.00
_cell.angle_beta   90.00
_cell.angle_gamma   90.00
#
_symmetry.space_group_name_H-M   'P 1'
#
loop_
_entity.id
_entity.type
_entity.pdbx_description
1 polymer ?
#
loop_
_entity_poly.entity_id
_entity_poly.type
_entity_poly.pdbx_seq_one_letter_code
_entity_poly.pdbx_strand_id
1 'polypeptide(L)'
;MKLAAGWLIDQCQLKGVTIGGAAVHRQQALVLINANNATSKDVVALAQHVRQKVGEKFNVWLEPEVRFIGQSGEVNAVESIA
;
A
#
# COMPACT_ATOMS: atom_id res chain seq x y z
N MET A 1 -1.44 18.53 -12.34
CA MET A 1 -2.34 17.42 -12.75
C MET A 1 -2.48 16.48 -11.57
N LYS A 2 -3.68 16.01 -11.21
CA LYS A 2 -3.90 15.01 -10.15
C LYS A 2 -4.21 13.66 -10.79
N LEU A 3 -3.52 12.60 -10.37
CA LEU A 3 -3.80 11.22 -10.79
C LEU A 3 -4.65 10.53 -9.73
N ALA A 4 -5.57 9.66 -10.16
CA ALA A 4 -6.33 8.83 -9.25
C ALA A 4 -5.50 7.60 -8.84
N ALA A 5 -4.91 7.62 -7.64
CA ALA A 5 -4.07 6.53 -7.15
C ALA A 5 -4.82 5.18 -7.12
N GLY A 6 -6.11 5.17 -6.78
CA GLY A 6 -6.93 3.95 -6.81
C GLY A 6 -7.09 3.37 -8.21
N TRP A 7 -7.13 4.21 -9.24
CA TRP A 7 -7.15 3.76 -10.63
C TRP A 7 -5.80 3.13 -11.02
N LEU A 8 -4.67 3.74 -10.63
CA LEU A 8 -3.34 3.19 -10.89
C LEU A 8 -3.17 1.79 -10.27
N ILE A 9 -3.60 1.62 -9.01
CA ILE A 9 -3.54 0.32 -8.31
C ILE A 9 -4.44 -0.71 -8.99
N ASP A 10 -5.63 -0.31 -9.43
CA ASP A 10 -6.56 -1.17 -10.15
C ASP A 10 -5.98 -1.64 -11.50
N GLN A 11 -5.32 -0.75 -12.23
CA GLN A 11 -4.63 -1.10 -13.48
C GLN A 11 -3.46 -2.07 -13.26
N CYS A 12 -2.91 -2.15 -12.05
CA CYS A 12 -1.92 -3.16 -11.68
C CYS A 12 -2.55 -4.50 -11.26
N GLN A 13 -3.88 -4.64 -11.33
CA GLN A 13 -4.64 -5.84 -10.96
C GLN A 13 -4.41 -6.29 -9.51
N LEU A 14 -4.23 -5.32 -8.60
CA LEU A 14 -3.84 -5.60 -7.22
C LEU A 14 -5.02 -5.79 -6.26
N LYS A 15 -6.26 -5.54 -6.68
CA LYS A 15 -7.46 -5.77 -5.86
C LYS A 15 -7.52 -7.23 -5.39
N GLY A 16 -7.61 -7.43 -4.08
CA GLY A 16 -7.64 -8.76 -3.47
C GLY A 16 -6.27 -9.44 -3.31
N VAL A 17 -5.17 -8.83 -3.78
CA VAL A 17 -3.81 -9.30 -3.47
C VAL A 17 -3.61 -9.27 -1.96
N THR A 18 -3.02 -10.32 -1.43
CA THR A 18 -2.83 -10.56 0.00
C THR A 18 -1.36 -10.84 0.27
N ILE A 19 -0.81 -10.26 1.34
CA ILE A 19 0.50 -10.59 1.90
C ILE A 19 0.31 -10.79 3.40
N GLY A 20 0.67 -11.97 3.91
CA GLY A 20 0.39 -12.35 5.30
C GLY A 20 -1.11 -12.22 5.62
N GLY A 21 -1.45 -11.47 6.66
CA GLY A 21 -2.84 -11.15 6.99
C GLY A 21 -3.43 -9.90 6.32
N ALA A 22 -2.64 -9.11 5.58
CA ALA A 22 -3.08 -7.87 4.95
C ALA A 22 -3.53 -8.10 3.50
N ALA A 23 -4.55 -7.38 3.04
CA ALA A 23 -5.03 -7.47 1.66
C ALA A 23 -5.46 -6.10 1.08
N VAL A 24 -5.43 -5.97 -0.25
CA VAL A 24 -6.03 -4.83 -0.94
C VAL A 24 -7.54 -5.04 -1.05
N HIS A 25 -8.34 -4.06 -0.65
CA HIS A 25 -9.80 -4.16 -0.71
C HIS A 25 -10.31 -4.30 -2.15
N ARG A 26 -11.23 -5.25 -2.38
CA ARG A 26 -11.70 -5.60 -3.73
C ARG A 26 -12.54 -4.51 -4.41
N GLN A 27 -13.22 -3.65 -3.65
CA GLN A 27 -14.06 -2.60 -4.22
C GLN A 27 -13.36 -1.24 -4.26
N GLN A 28 -12.34 -1.02 -3.43
CA GLN A 28 -11.62 0.25 -3.32
C GLN A 28 -10.13 -0.02 -3.18
N ALA A 29 -9.40 0.05 -4.29
CA ALA A 29 -7.99 -0.36 -4.35
C ALA A 29 -7.03 0.47 -3.48
N LEU A 30 -7.45 1.65 -3.01
CA LEU A 30 -6.68 2.49 -2.09
C LEU A 30 -6.68 1.98 -0.64
N VAL A 31 -7.61 1.09 -0.30
CA VAL A 31 -7.79 0.65 1.07
C VAL A 31 -7.08 -0.68 1.26
N LEU A 32 -6.09 -0.69 2.15
CA LEU A 32 -5.52 -1.93 2.68
C LEU A 32 -6.34 -2.36 3.89
N ILE A 33 -6.65 -3.64 3.98
CA ILE A 33 -7.47 -4.22 5.04
C ILE A 33 -6.68 -5.28 5.81
N ASN A 34 -6.97 -5.40 7.09
CA ASN A 34 -6.63 -6.59 7.86
C ASN A 34 -7.64 -7.69 7.52
N ALA A 35 -7.28 -8.60 6.63
CA ALA A 35 -8.15 -9.68 6.18
C ALA A 35 -8.05 -10.92 7.08
N ASN A 36 -6.90 -11.14 7.70
CA ASN A 36 -6.66 -12.31 8.56
C ASN A 36 -5.52 -12.07 9.56
N ASN A 37 -5.83 -11.40 10.68
CA ASN A 37 -4.89 -11.11 11.76
C ASN A 37 -3.55 -10.51 11.29
N ALA A 38 -3.62 -9.53 10.38
CA ALA A 38 -2.48 -8.83 9.80
C ALA A 38 -1.55 -8.26 10.86
N THR A 39 -0.26 -8.50 10.70
CA THR A 39 0.78 -7.80 11.44
C THR A 39 1.10 -6.46 10.78
N SER A 40 1.75 -5.55 11.51
CA SER A 40 2.26 -4.32 10.91
C SER A 40 3.21 -4.60 9.74
N LYS A 41 4.04 -5.64 9.84
CA LYS A 41 4.94 -6.08 8.76
C LYS A 41 4.19 -6.47 7.49
N ASP A 42 3.03 -7.13 7.63
CA ASP A 42 2.20 -7.53 6.49
C ASP A 42 1.67 -6.29 5.75
N VAL A 43 1.18 -5.29 6.49
CA VAL A 43 0.66 -4.05 5.92
C VAL A 43 1.77 -3.26 5.22
N VAL A 44 2.95 -3.16 5.84
CA VAL A 44 4.13 -2.50 5.25
C VAL A 44 4.56 -3.21 3.97
N ALA A 45 4.68 -4.54 4.00
CA ALA A 45 5.06 -5.34 2.84
C ALA A 45 4.04 -5.21 1.69
N LEU A 46 2.74 -5.20 2.00
CA LEU A 46 1.70 -5.00 1.00
C LEU A 46 1.73 -3.59 0.41
N ALA A 47 1.93 -2.55 1.23
CA ALA A 47 2.08 -1.18 0.76
C ALA A 47 3.31 -1.01 -0.15
N GLN A 48 4.45 -1.60 0.22
CA GLN A 48 5.65 -1.63 -0.60
C GLN A 48 5.39 -2.34 -1.94
N HIS A 49 4.74 -3.50 -1.92
CA HIS A 49 4.39 -4.23 -3.14
C HIS A 49 3.49 -3.40 -4.07
N VAL A 50 2.46 -2.75 -3.53
CA VAL A 50 1.57 -1.86 -4.30
C VAL A 50 2.36 -0.70 -4.90
N ARG A 51 3.18 -0.02 -4.10
CA ARG A 51 4.03 1.11 -4.55
C ARG A 51 4.97 0.68 -5.67
N GLN A 52 5.66 -0.45 -5.51
CA GLN A 52 6.58 -0.98 -6.52
C GLN A 52 5.85 -1.27 -7.84
N LYS A 53 4.70 -1.94 -7.80
CA LYS A 53 3.96 -2.31 -9.02
C LYS A 53 3.42 -1.10 -9.78
N VAL A 54 2.99 -0.06 -9.06
CA VAL A 54 2.57 1.20 -9.69
C VAL A 54 3.77 1.96 -10.24
N GLY A 55 4.88 2.00 -9.51
CA GLY A 55 6.15 2.59 -9.96
C GLY A 55 6.69 1.93 -11.23
N GLU A 56 6.77 0.61 -11.26
CA GLU A 56 7.23 -0.17 -12.42
C GLU A 56 6.36 0.08 -13.67
N LYS A 57 5.04 0.14 -13.50
CA LYS A 57 4.11 0.23 -14.63
C LYS A 57 3.94 1.66 -15.18
N PHE A 58 3.95 2.66 -14.30
CA PHE A 58 3.59 4.03 -14.65
C PHE A 58 4.71 5.04 -14.45
N ASN A 59 5.85 4.63 -13.88
CA ASN A 59 6.89 5.52 -13.39
C ASN A 59 6.34 6.58 -12.40
N VAL A 60 5.35 6.17 -11.59
CA VAL A 60 4.70 6.98 -10.56
C VAL A 60 4.89 6.29 -9.20
N TRP A 61 5.50 6.98 -8.25
CA TRP A 61 5.75 6.47 -6.91
C TRP A 61 4.66 6.95 -5.95
N LEU A 62 3.85 6.03 -5.45
CA LEU A 62 2.80 6.35 -4.47
C LEU A 62 3.41 6.65 -3.10
N GLU A 63 2.86 7.66 -2.43
CA GLU A 63 3.20 8.01 -1.05
C GLU A 63 2.04 7.61 -0.12
N PRO A 64 2.31 7.02 1.06
CA PRO A 64 1.25 6.70 2.01
C PRO A 64 0.59 7.97 2.59
N GLU A 65 -0.74 7.99 2.64
CA GLU A 65 -1.49 8.99 3.41
C GLU A 65 -1.51 8.66 4.91
N VAL A 66 -1.43 7.37 5.23
CA VAL A 66 -1.42 6.88 6.61
C VAL A 66 -0.08 7.15 7.29
N ARG A 67 -0.15 7.65 8.53
CA ARG A 67 1.02 7.87 9.37
C ARG A 67 1.51 6.56 9.96
N PHE A 68 2.81 6.32 9.92
CA PHE A 68 3.44 5.16 10.53
C PHE A 68 3.98 5.55 11.90
N ILE A 69 3.68 4.76 12.92
CA ILE A 69 4.11 5.02 14.30
C ILE A 69 5.08 3.92 14.75
N GLY A 70 6.34 4.31 14.97
CA GLY A 70 7.38 3.46 15.55
C GLY A 70 7.43 3.56 17.08
N GLN A 71 8.46 2.95 17.67
CA GLN A 71 8.61 2.91 19.14
C GLN A 71 8.76 4.29 19.79
N SER A 72 9.36 5.25 19.09
CA SER A 72 9.67 6.60 19.61
C SER A 72 8.82 7.70 18.99
N GLY A 73 7.75 7.36 18.26
CA GLY A 73 6.85 8.33 17.62
C GLY A 73 6.61 8.07 16.14
N GLU A 74 6.12 9.10 15.44
CA GLU A 74 5.86 9.05 14.00
C GLU A 74 7.16 8.88 13.21
N VAL A 75 7.13 8.03 12.19
CA VAL A 75 8.25 7.75 11.28
C VAL A 75 7.86 8.07 9.85
N ASN A 76 8.86 8.29 8.99
CA ASN A 76 8.63 8.54 7.58
C ASN A 76 8.02 7.29 6.91
N ALA A 77 6.76 7.41 6.48
CA ALA A 77 6.02 6.31 5.87
C ALA A 77 6.61 5.89 4.52
N VAL A 78 7.11 6.85 3.72
CA VAL A 78 7.73 6.57 2.41
C VAL A 78 9.02 5.77 2.59
N GLU A 79 9.88 6.16 3.53
CA GLU A 79 11.11 5.41 3.85
C GLU A 79 10.81 4.01 4.36
N SER A 80 9.70 3.85 5.10
CA SER A 80 9.28 2.56 5.64
C SER A 80 8.77 1.59 4.56
N ILE A 81 8.42 2.08 3.37
CA ILE A 81 7.98 1.29 2.21
C ILE A 81 8.86 1.51 0.96
N ALA A 82 10.08 2.03 1.18
CA ALA A 82 11.01 2.39 0.12
C ALA A 82 11.48 1.17 -0.67
#